data_AF-A0A355I656-F1
#
_entry.id   AF-A0A355I656-F1
#
_cell.length_a   1.000
_cell.length_b   1.000
_cell.length_c   1.000
_cell.angle_alpha   90.00
_cell.angle_beta   90.00
_cell.angle_gamma   90.00
#
_symmetry.space_group_name_H-M   'P 1'
#
loop_
_entity.id
_entity.type
_entity.pdbx_description
1 polymer ?
#
loop_
_entity_poly.entity_id
_entity_poly.type
_entity_poly.pdbx_seq_one_letter_code
_entity_poly.pdbx_strand_id
1 'polypeptide(L)'
;MYYTTHLLAGAAVGHLTGNPIMAGVLGLVSHACLDAVPHHDYHNLKPGLVDCTLGTALWFGVLLPVGLPAAVGAIAGAIPDLEVVLKQVFRNWPQIFPSHSGLSPHRRLKLPWGILVQAFTSVISLALILL
;
A
#
# COMPACT_ATOMS: atom_id res chain seq x y z
N MET A 1 0.67 0.32 6.58
CA MET A 1 -0.27 1.44 6.31
C MET A 1 -1.56 0.84 5.74
N TYR A 2 -2.48 1.65 5.27
CA TYR A 2 -3.69 1.19 4.60
C TYR A 2 -3.37 0.71 3.18
N TYR A 3 -4.13 -0.27 2.71
CA TYR A 3 -3.99 -0.87 1.38
C TYR A 3 -3.99 0.18 0.28
N THR A 4 -4.91 1.14 0.33
CA THR A 4 -5.00 2.21 -0.68
C THR A 4 -3.70 3.03 -0.75
N THR A 5 -3.05 3.30 0.38
CA THR A 5 -1.81 4.07 0.41
C THR A 5 -0.66 3.30 -0.23
N HIS A 6 -0.52 2.01 0.07
CA HIS A 6 0.49 1.14 -0.56
C HIS A 6 0.26 0.98 -2.06
N LEU A 7 -1.00 0.78 -2.45
CA LEU A 7 -1.40 0.65 -3.85
C LEU A 7 -1.06 1.92 -4.65
N LEU A 8 -1.43 3.11 -4.15
CA LEU A 8 -1.16 4.37 -4.83
C LEU A 8 0.33 4.71 -4.88
N ALA A 9 1.07 4.51 -3.79
CA ALA A 9 2.51 4.79 -3.75
C ALA A 9 3.28 3.85 -4.69
N GLY A 10 2.95 2.56 -4.69
CA GLY A 10 3.50 1.59 -5.64
C GLY A 10 3.20 2.00 -7.09
N ALA A 11 1.95 2.43 -7.37
CA ALA A 11 1.57 2.90 -8.69
C ALA A 11 2.36 4.15 -9.13
N ALA A 12 2.55 5.11 -8.23
CA ALA A 12 3.30 6.34 -8.50
C ALA A 12 4.76 6.04 -8.81
N VAL A 13 5.41 5.19 -8.02
CA VAL A 13 6.79 4.77 -8.28
C VAL A 13 6.88 3.98 -9.59
N GLY A 14 5.93 3.09 -9.85
CA GLY A 14 5.85 2.37 -11.12
C GLY A 14 5.71 3.31 -12.32
N HIS A 15 4.82 4.29 -12.23
CA HIS A 15 4.62 5.33 -13.24
C HIS A 15 5.92 6.11 -13.51
N LEU A 16 6.55 6.64 -12.45
CA LEU A 16 7.76 7.45 -12.54
C LEU A 16 8.98 6.68 -13.09
N THR A 17 9.04 5.37 -12.86
CA THR A 17 10.15 4.55 -13.38
C THR A 17 9.99 4.17 -14.85
N GLY A 18 8.75 4.14 -15.37
CA GLY A 18 8.45 3.71 -16.74
C GLY A 18 8.88 2.27 -17.08
N ASN A 19 9.35 1.48 -16.10
CA ASN A 19 9.91 0.15 -16.29
C ASN A 19 9.22 -0.85 -15.35
N PRO A 20 8.56 -1.90 -15.86
CA PRO A 20 7.77 -2.81 -15.03
C PRO A 20 8.61 -3.64 -14.04
N ILE A 21 9.86 -3.96 -14.36
CA ILE A 21 10.74 -4.71 -13.46
C ILE A 21 11.12 -3.83 -12.27
N MET A 22 11.59 -2.60 -12.54
CA MET A 22 11.91 -1.63 -11.50
C MET A 22 10.67 -1.26 -10.67
N ALA A 23 9.51 -1.13 -11.32
CA ALA A 23 8.24 -0.90 -10.64
C ALA A 23 7.93 -2.01 -9.64
N GLY A 24 8.13 -3.28 -10.00
CA GLY A 24 7.93 -4.41 -9.10
C GLY A 24 8.84 -4.35 -7.87
N VAL A 25 10.15 -4.15 -8.09
CA VAL A 25 11.13 -4.07 -7.00
C VAL A 25 10.84 -2.87 -6.10
N LEU A 26 10.69 -1.68 -6.69
CA LEU A 26 10.50 -0.45 -5.93
C LEU A 26 9.10 -0.35 -5.32
N GLY A 27 8.10 -1.03 -5.87
CA GLY A 27 6.79 -1.21 -5.25
C GLY A 27 6.91 -1.94 -3.91
N LEU A 28 7.59 -3.08 -3.87
CA LEU A 28 7.86 -3.81 -2.62
C LEU A 28 8.68 -2.99 -1.62
N VAL A 29 9.71 -2.28 -2.10
CA VAL A 29 10.51 -1.39 -1.24
C VAL A 29 9.65 -0.25 -0.68
N SER A 30 8.78 0.35 -1.50
CA SER A 30 7.89 1.41 -1.07
C SER A 30 6.94 0.94 0.04
N HIS A 31 6.45 -0.30 -0.04
CA HIS A 31 5.64 -0.90 1.03
C HIS A 31 6.40 -0.92 2.36
N ALA A 32 7.59 -1.51 2.38
CA ALA A 32 8.42 -1.60 3.59
C ALA A 32 8.79 -0.21 4.15
N CYS A 33 9.11 0.75 3.28
CA CYS A 33 9.41 2.13 3.68
C CYS A 33 8.19 2.81 4.31
N LEU A 34 7.01 2.64 3.72
CA LEU A 34 5.77 3.24 4.22
C LEU A 34 5.33 2.63 5.56
N ASP A 35 5.55 1.34 5.76
CA ASP A 35 5.27 0.70 7.06
C ASP A 35 6.18 1.18 8.17
N ALA A 36 7.43 1.54 7.84
CA ALA A 36 8.36 2.12 8.81
C ALA A 36 7.95 3.54 9.26
N VAL A 37 7.17 4.26 8.45
CA VAL A 37 6.64 5.58 8.81
C VAL A 37 5.53 5.41 9.85
N PRO A 38 5.54 6.14 10.98
CA PRO A 38 4.49 6.02 11.98
C PRO A 38 3.09 6.28 11.40
N HIS A 39 2.18 5.30 11.51
CA HIS A 39 0.86 5.36 10.87
C HIS A 39 -0.24 4.71 11.72
N HIS A 40 -1.50 4.76 11.25
CA HIS A 40 -2.62 4.10 11.93
C HIS A 40 -2.96 2.78 11.25
N ASP A 41 -3.20 1.73 12.04
CA ASP A 41 -3.58 0.39 11.56
C ASP A 41 -5.09 0.14 11.70
N TYR A 42 -5.62 -0.77 10.88
CA TYR A 42 -6.95 -1.30 11.13
C TYR A 42 -6.99 -2.08 12.45
N HIS A 43 -8.06 -1.89 13.21
CA HIS A 43 -8.29 -2.65 14.44
C HIS A 43 -9.25 -3.83 14.21
N ASN A 44 -10.02 -3.80 13.11
CA ASN A 44 -11.04 -4.79 12.76
C ASN A 44 -11.16 -4.90 11.23
N LEU A 45 -11.82 -5.95 10.74
CA LEU A 45 -11.99 -6.22 9.30
C LEU A 45 -12.78 -5.14 8.55
N LYS A 46 -13.81 -4.55 9.18
CA LYS A 46 -14.72 -3.59 8.52
C LYS A 46 -14.01 -2.40 7.85
N PRO A 47 -13.19 -1.60 8.56
CA PRO A 47 -12.47 -0.50 7.91
C PRO A 47 -11.45 -0.98 6.85
N GLY A 48 -10.87 -2.17 7.03
CA GLY A 48 -9.99 -2.78 6.02
C GLY A 48 -10.74 -3.12 4.73
N LEU A 49 -11.97 -3.64 4.83
CA LEU A 49 -12.82 -3.88 3.65
C LEU A 49 -13.19 -2.58 2.95
N VAL A 50 -13.55 -1.54 3.69
CA VAL A 50 -13.85 -0.23 3.11
C VAL A 50 -12.64 0.30 2.34
N ASP A 51 -11.46 0.26 2.94
CA ASP A 51 -10.24 0.72 2.27
C ASP A 51 -9.87 -0.15 1.06
N CYS A 52 -9.96 -1.47 1.15
CA CYS A 52 -9.75 -2.38 0.03
C CYS A 52 -10.71 -2.07 -1.14
N THR A 53 -11.99 -1.84 -0.85
CA THR A 53 -12.96 -1.45 -1.88
C THR A 53 -12.62 -0.11 -2.53
N LEU A 54 -12.17 0.87 -1.74
CA LEU A 54 -11.77 2.19 -2.24
C LEU A 54 -10.52 2.10 -3.12
N GLY A 55 -9.46 1.44 -2.66
CA GLY A 55 -8.23 1.25 -3.41
C GLY A 55 -8.46 0.47 -4.71
N THR A 56 -9.32 -0.56 -4.67
CA THR A 56 -9.70 -1.32 -5.87
C THR A 56 -10.51 -0.46 -6.85
N ALA A 57 -11.45 0.36 -6.37
CA ALA A 57 -12.18 1.29 -7.23
C ALA A 57 -11.24 2.31 -7.89
N LEU A 58 -10.27 2.86 -7.14
CA LEU A 58 -9.24 3.75 -7.67
C LEU A 58 -8.34 3.06 -8.70
N TRP A 59 -8.00 1.79 -8.48
CA TRP A 59 -7.26 0.98 -9.44
C TRP A 59 -7.97 0.92 -10.79
N PHE A 60 -9.25 0.55 -10.80
CA PHE A 60 -10.02 0.46 -12.04
C PHE A 60 -10.32 1.83 -12.66
N GLY A 61 -10.55 2.86 -11.84
CA GLY A 61 -10.94 4.19 -12.31
C GLY A 61 -9.78 5.08 -12.78
N VAL A 62 -8.61 4.94 -12.17
CA VAL A 62 -7.47 5.86 -12.40
C VAL A 62 -6.22 5.13 -12.86
N LEU A 63 -5.90 3.96 -12.29
CA LEU A 63 -4.57 3.37 -12.48
C LEU A 63 -4.45 2.47 -13.71
N LEU A 64 -5.51 1.74 -14.08
CA LEU A 64 -5.49 0.87 -15.26
C LEU A 64 -5.03 1.59 -16.56
N PRO A 65 -5.48 2.82 -16.87
CA PRO A 65 -5.05 3.53 -18.06
C PRO A 65 -3.60 4.06 -18.02
N VAL A 66 -2.97 4.14 -16.84
CA VAL A 66 -1.65 4.76 -16.65
C VAL A 66 -0.52 3.90 -17.27
N GLY A 67 -0.78 2.61 -17.44
CA GLY A 67 0.10 1.68 -18.14
C GLY A 67 0.75 0.63 -17.24
N LEU A 68 1.44 -0.31 -17.89
CA LEU A 68 1.96 -1.51 -17.25
C LEU A 68 2.93 -1.25 -16.07
N PRO A 69 3.87 -0.29 -16.12
CA PRO A 69 4.77 -0.03 -15.00
C PRO A 69 4.02 0.39 -13.73
N ALA A 70 3.08 1.34 -13.84
CA ALA A 70 2.24 1.75 -12.73
C ALA A 70 1.41 0.57 -12.19
N ALA A 71 0.88 -0.25 -13.10
CA ALA A 71 0.11 -1.42 -12.72
C ALA A 71 0.95 -2.42 -11.89
N VAL A 72 2.15 -2.76 -12.36
CA VAL A 72 3.06 -3.67 -11.65
C VAL A 72 3.49 -3.08 -10.31
N GLY A 73 3.81 -1.78 -10.27
CA GLY A 73 4.20 -1.10 -9.04
C GLY A 73 3.09 -1.11 -7.98
N ALA A 74 1.84 -0.87 -8.37
CA ALA A 74 0.71 -0.89 -7.46
C ALA A 74 0.47 -2.29 -6.87
N ILE A 75 0.49 -3.32 -7.73
CA ILE A 75 0.34 -4.71 -7.31
C ILE A 75 1.48 -5.06 -6.35
N ALA A 76 2.72 -4.76 -6.71
CA ALA A 76 3.88 -5.03 -5.87
C ALA A 76 3.86 -4.26 -4.54
N GLY A 77 3.37 -3.01 -4.54
CA GLY A 77 3.18 -2.22 -3.33
C GLY A 77 2.13 -2.81 -2.40
N ALA A 78 1.04 -3.35 -2.95
CA ALA A 78 -0.09 -3.84 -2.16
C ALA A 78 -0.07 -5.35 -1.86
N ILE A 79 0.71 -6.16 -2.60
CA ILE A 79 0.72 -7.61 -2.44
C ILE A 79 1.11 -8.08 -1.02
N PRO A 80 2.00 -7.42 -0.26
CA PRO A 80 2.34 -7.89 1.08
C PRO A 80 1.14 -7.81 2.05
N ASP A 81 0.19 -6.88 1.83
CA ASP A 81 -1.01 -6.75 2.66
C ASP A 81 -1.89 -8.00 2.63
N LEU A 82 -1.77 -8.83 1.59
CA LEU A 82 -2.46 -10.12 1.54
C LEU A 82 -2.09 -11.00 2.73
N GLU A 83 -0.88 -10.93 3.28
CA GLU A 83 -0.52 -11.67 4.50
C GLU A 83 -1.36 -11.24 5.70
N VAL A 84 -1.66 -9.94 5.81
CA VAL A 84 -2.49 -9.39 6.91
C VAL A 84 -3.93 -9.85 6.75
N VAL A 85 -4.48 -9.80 5.53
CA VAL A 85 -5.82 -10.30 5.23
C VAL A 85 -5.91 -11.80 5.49
N LEU A 86 -4.94 -12.58 5.00
CA LEU A 86 -4.89 -14.02 5.19
C LEU A 86 -4.73 -14.39 6.66
N LYS A 87 -3.98 -13.64 7.46
CA LYS A 87 -3.92 -13.85 8.92
C LYS A 87 -5.24 -13.54 9.63
N GLN A 88 -6.02 -12.59 9.14
CA GLN A 88 -7.36 -12.31 9.68
C GLN A 88 -8.37 -13.42 9.34
N VAL A 89 -8.27 -14.03 8.16
CA VAL A 89 -9.15 -15.13 7.72
C VAL A 89 -8.70 -16.48 8.30
N PHE A 90 -7.41 -16.78 8.18
CA PHE A 90 -6.74 -17.98 8.66
C PHE A 90 -5.80 -17.59 9.80
N ARG A 91 -6.28 -17.71 11.05
CA ARG A 91 -5.58 -17.23 12.25
C ARG A 91 -4.11 -17.66 12.40
N ASN A 92 -3.73 -18.79 11.80
CA ASN A 92 -2.37 -19.35 11.86
C ASN A 92 -1.51 -19.05 10.62
N TRP A 93 -1.97 -18.18 9.71
CA TRP A 93 -1.22 -17.81 8.52
C TRP A 93 0.11 -17.14 8.90
N PRO A 94 1.25 -17.57 8.33
CA PRO A 94 2.54 -16.96 8.63
C PRO A 94 2.64 -15.55 8.03
N GLN A 95 3.25 -14.65 8.79
CA GLN A 95 3.64 -13.33 8.30
C GLN A 95 5.14 -13.34 8.05
N ILE A 96 5.53 -13.25 6.78
CA ILE A 96 6.92 -13.36 6.33
C ILE A 96 7.48 -12.04 5.83
N PHE A 97 6.62 -11.12 5.38
CA PHE A 97 7.09 -9.81 4.92
C PHE A 97 7.76 -9.05 6.08
N PRO A 98 8.88 -8.33 5.87
CA PRO A 98 9.68 -7.76 6.96
C PRO A 98 8.91 -6.87 7.95
N SER A 99 7.95 -6.06 7.47
CA SER A 99 7.11 -5.23 8.35
C SER A 99 6.06 -6.01 9.13
N HIS A 100 5.62 -7.16 8.60
CA HIS A 100 4.61 -8.00 9.24
C HIS A 100 5.21 -9.01 10.23
N SER A 101 6.47 -9.40 10.02
CA SER A 101 7.22 -10.33 10.86
C SER A 101 7.92 -9.66 12.06
N GLY A 102 7.94 -8.33 12.11
CA GLY A 102 8.63 -7.55 13.15
C GLY A 102 10.12 -7.33 12.86
N LEU A 103 10.58 -7.61 11.64
CA LEU A 103 11.97 -7.36 11.21
C LEU A 103 12.23 -5.87 10.91
N SER A 104 11.21 -5.10 10.53
CA SER A 104 11.30 -3.65 10.38
C SER A 104 10.52 -2.90 11.46
N PRO A 105 10.87 -1.63 11.74
CA PRO A 105 10.10 -0.79 12.65
C PRO A 105 8.63 -0.71 12.21
N HIS A 106 7.70 -0.87 13.15
CA HIS A 106 6.26 -0.68 12.92
C HIS A 106 5.69 0.19 14.03
N ARG A 107 5.68 1.51 13.82
CA ARG A 107 5.26 2.48 14.84
C ARG A 107 3.83 2.94 14.56
N ARG A 108 2.99 2.96 15.59
CA ARG A 108 1.60 3.41 15.46
C ARG A 108 1.41 4.83 15.94
N LEU A 109 0.68 5.62 15.17
CA LEU A 109 0.14 6.91 15.58
C LEU A 109 -1.34 6.78 15.92
N LYS A 110 -1.76 7.53 16.95
CA LYS A 110 -3.17 7.68 17.28
C LYS A 110 -3.88 8.53 16.22
N LEU A 111 -5.20 8.40 16.18
CA LEU A 111 -6.04 9.32 15.42
C LEU A 111 -5.91 10.76 15.97
N PRO A 112 -5.99 11.79 15.10
CA PRO A 112 -6.14 11.71 13.65
C PRO A 112 -4.79 11.59 12.89
N TRP A 113 -3.66 11.76 13.57
CA TRP A 113 -2.34 11.92 12.95
C TRP A 113 -1.94 10.77 12.01
N GLY A 114 -2.17 9.53 12.43
CA GLY A 114 -1.84 8.37 11.60
C GLY A 114 -2.65 8.30 10.31
N ILE A 115 -3.88 8.83 10.29
CA ILE A 115 -4.68 8.92 9.05
C ILE A 115 -4.20 10.10 8.20
N LEU A 116 -3.85 11.25 8.79
CA LEU A 116 -3.39 12.41 8.05
C LEU A 116 -2.10 12.12 7.25
N VAL A 117 -1.14 11.40 7.83
CA VAL A 117 0.08 10.96 7.12
C VAL A 117 -0.25 10.10 5.90
N GLN A 118 -1.19 9.17 6.06
CA GLN A 118 -1.62 8.28 4.98
C GLN A 118 -2.38 9.02 3.90
N ALA A 119 -3.29 9.92 4.27
CA ALA A 119 -4.02 10.77 3.33
C ALA A 119 -3.07 11.65 2.53
N PHE A 120 -2.10 12.30 3.18
CA PHE A 120 -1.07 13.10 2.52
C PHE A 120 -0.26 12.26 1.53
N THR A 121 0.18 11.08 1.94
CA THR A 121 0.95 10.15 1.08
C THR A 121 0.12 9.70 -0.12
N SER A 122 -1.13 9.32 0.08
CA SER A 122 -2.06 8.91 -0.98
C SER A 122 -2.33 10.04 -1.98
N VAL A 123 -2.55 11.27 -1.50
CA VAL A 123 -2.80 12.45 -2.35
C VAL A 123 -1.57 12.78 -3.19
N ILE A 124 -0.36 12.79 -2.60
CA ILE A 124 0.87 13.03 -3.36
C ILE A 124 1.09 11.94 -4.40
N SER A 125 0.91 10.67 -4.03
CA SER A 125 1.08 9.55 -4.95
C SER A 125 0.12 9.67 -6.13
N LEU A 126 -1.14 10.02 -5.87
CA LEU A 126 -2.13 10.27 -6.92
C LEU A 126 -1.75 11.47 -7.79
N ALA A 127 -1.28 12.57 -7.20
CA ALA A 127 -0.84 13.73 -7.96
C ALA A 127 0.34 13.40 -8.90
N LEU A 128 1.31 12.61 -8.44
CA LEU A 128 2.46 12.15 -9.24
C LEU A 128 2.07 11.26 -10.42
N ILE A 129 0.91 10.59 -10.35
CA ILE A 129 0.39 9.75 -11.44
C ILE A 129 -0.36 10.59 -12.48
N LEU A 130 -0.92 11.73 -12.08
CA LEU A 130 -1.76 12.59 -12.92
C LEU A 130 -1.01 13.74 -13.60
N LEU A 131 0.27 13.96 -13.26
CA LEU A 131 1.16 14.97 -13.84
C LEU A 131 1.97 14.38 -14.99
#